data_AF-A0A2D8EW82-F1
#
_entry.id   AF-A0A2D8EW82-F1
#
_cell.length_a   1.000
_cell.length_b   1.000
_cell.length_c   1.000
_cell.angle_alpha   90.00
_cell.angle_beta   90.00
_cell.angle_gamma   90.00
#
_symmetry.space_group_name_H-M   'P 1'
#
loop_
_entity.id
_entity.type
_entity.pdbx_description
1 polymer ?
#
loop_
_entity_poly.entity_id
_entity_poly.type
_entity_poly.pdbx_seq_one_letter_code
_entity_poly.pdbx_strand_id
1 'polypeptide(L)'
;MKRPIKYKERFKQPIIFDGLQKGLVSPTDIDFCFEVDNKFLLLGDCKKDDAPFPLGQRLVIERIVDNWRATRKISVGVIATHSTSPEQSIVLANTVVTKIYYNGKWHKSNTVFTQFVKNIAEKFDVDKLKGLS
;
A
#
# COMPACT_ATOMS: atom_id res chain seq x y z
N MET A 1 14.34 7.15 12.26
CA MET A 1 13.77 8.47 12.65
C MET A 1 12.25 8.32 12.75
N LYS A 2 11.62 8.56 13.90
CA LYS A 2 10.15 8.58 13.99
C LYS A 2 9.65 9.84 13.28
N ARG A 3 8.68 9.73 12.36
CA ARG A 3 7.99 10.86 11.73
C ARG A 3 6.70 11.14 12.52
N PRO A 4 6.68 12.10 13.46
CA PRO A 4 5.48 12.41 14.21
C PRO A 4 4.44 13.10 13.30
N ILE A 5 3.16 12.90 13.59
CA ILE A 5 2.06 13.62 12.95
C ILE A 5 2.08 15.07 13.46
N LYS A 6 2.51 16.01 12.61
CA LYS A 6 2.75 17.41 12.99
C LYS A 6 1.45 18.18 13.32
N TYR A 7 0.34 17.88 12.64
CA TYR A 7 -0.95 18.56 12.79
C TYR A 7 -2.10 17.56 12.95
N LYS A 8 -2.22 16.97 14.15
CA LYS A 8 -3.16 15.87 14.42
C LYS A 8 -4.63 16.21 14.10
N GLU A 9 -5.09 17.42 14.43
CA GLU A 9 -6.49 17.81 14.17
C GLU A 9 -6.78 18.00 12.68
N ARG A 10 -5.83 18.56 11.91
CA ARG A 10 -5.98 18.69 10.44
C ARG A 10 -5.98 17.32 9.75
N PHE A 11 -5.17 16.38 10.25
CA PHE A 11 -5.11 15.03 9.73
C PHE A 11 -6.44 14.26 9.87
N LYS A 12 -7.27 14.61 10.85
CA LYS A 12 -8.62 14.02 11.03
C LYS A 12 -9.65 14.55 10.04
N GLN A 13 -9.34 15.61 9.28
CA GLN A 13 -10.29 16.16 8.32
C GLN A 13 -10.37 15.21 7.12
N PRO A 14 -11.52 14.56 6.86
CA PRO A 14 -11.66 13.66 5.74
C PRO A 14 -11.61 14.45 4.43
N ILE A 15 -10.99 13.86 3.42
CA ILE A 15 -11.14 14.34 2.03
C ILE A 15 -12.49 13.81 1.54
N ILE A 16 -13.39 14.73 1.18
CA ILE A 16 -14.71 14.41 0.65
C ILE A 16 -14.68 14.56 -0.87
N PHE A 17 -15.12 13.53 -1.59
CA PHE A 17 -15.09 13.49 -3.06
C PHE A 17 -16.39 13.90 -3.74
N ASP A 18 -17.36 14.42 -2.99
CA ASP A 18 -18.68 14.81 -3.49
C ASP A 18 -18.57 15.76 -4.70
N GLY A 19 -19.29 15.40 -5.77
CA GLY A 19 -19.26 16.11 -7.04
C GLY A 19 -18.19 15.63 -8.03
N LEU A 20 -17.32 14.70 -7.63
CA LEU A 20 -16.33 14.06 -8.50
C LEU A 20 -16.73 12.63 -8.91
N GLN A 21 -17.94 12.20 -8.57
CA GLN A 21 -18.47 10.87 -8.89
C GLN A 21 -19.49 10.91 -10.03
N LYS A 22 -19.39 9.97 -10.96
CA LYS A 22 -20.37 9.76 -12.04
C LYS A 22 -20.49 8.28 -12.39
N GLY A 23 -21.64 7.68 -12.10
CA GLY A 23 -21.86 6.25 -12.33
C GLY A 23 -20.86 5.39 -11.55
N LEU A 24 -20.07 4.58 -12.24
CA LEU A 24 -19.03 3.71 -11.64
C LEU A 24 -17.67 4.41 -11.47
N VAL A 25 -17.58 5.70 -11.80
CA VAL A 25 -16.33 6.48 -11.71
C VAL A 25 -16.36 7.32 -10.44
N SER A 26 -15.34 7.16 -9.61
CA SER A 26 -15.09 7.96 -8.40
C SER A 26 -13.58 8.02 -8.16
N PRO A 27 -13.06 9.12 -7.58
CA PRO A 27 -11.72 9.12 -7.01
C PRO A 27 -11.57 7.99 -5.99
N THR A 28 -10.34 7.51 -5.84
CA THR A 28 -9.97 6.56 -4.79
C THR A 28 -8.65 6.96 -4.18
N ASP A 29 -8.56 6.78 -2.87
CA ASP A 29 -7.31 6.92 -2.13
C ASP A 29 -6.41 5.68 -2.32
N ILE A 30 -5.12 5.89 -2.08
CA ILE A 30 -4.09 4.86 -1.92
C ILE A 30 -3.38 5.19 -0.60
N ASP A 31 -3.44 4.30 0.38
CA ASP A 31 -2.97 4.59 1.74
C ASP A 31 -1.45 4.79 1.81
N PHE A 32 -0.69 4.07 0.98
CA PHE A 32 0.75 4.27 0.89
C PHE A 32 1.28 4.02 -0.52
N CYS A 33 2.31 4.79 -0.84
CA CYS A 33 3.14 4.64 -2.01
C CYS A 33 4.60 4.79 -1.56
N PHE A 34 5.39 3.76 -1.80
CA PHE A 34 6.78 3.65 -1.43
C PHE A 34 7.61 3.45 -2.70
N GLU A 35 8.05 4.58 -3.25
CA GLU A 35 8.90 4.66 -4.43
C GLU A 35 10.37 4.84 -3.99
N VAL A 36 11.29 4.11 -4.63
CA VAL A 36 12.71 4.13 -4.33
C VAL A 36 13.54 4.21 -5.62
N ASP A 37 14.31 5.29 -5.73
CA ASP A 37 15.36 5.51 -6.73
C ASP A 37 14.92 5.39 -8.18
N ASN A 38 13.64 5.61 -8.46
CA ASN A 38 13.02 5.38 -9.76
C ASN A 38 13.26 3.95 -10.27
N LYS A 39 13.40 2.97 -9.36
CA LYS A 39 13.72 1.56 -9.64
C LYS A 39 12.71 0.60 -9.04
N PHE A 40 12.20 0.93 -7.85
CA PHE A 40 11.29 0.09 -7.10
C PHE A 40 10.05 0.88 -6.68
N LEU A 41 8.89 0.27 -6.87
CA LEU A 41 7.60 0.81 -6.45
C LEU A 41 6.84 -0.23 -5.62
N LEU A 42 6.46 0.14 -4.41
CA LEU A 42 5.50 -0.61 -3.59
C LEU A 42 4.33 0.31 -3.26
N LEU A 43 3.11 -0.05 -3.65
CA LEU A 43 1.92 0.69 -3.27
C LEU A 43 0.82 -0.25 -2.79
N GLY A 44 -0.15 0.29 -2.07
CA GLY A 44 -1.23 -0.53 -1.59
C GLY A 44 -2.15 0.19 -0.64
N ASP A 45 -2.94 -0.64 0.02
CA ASP A 45 -4.03 -0.23 0.89
C ASP A 45 -4.01 -1.11 2.15
N CYS A 46 -4.42 -0.52 3.27
CA CYS A 46 -4.48 -1.15 4.57
C CYS A 46 -5.95 -1.25 5.02
N LYS A 47 -6.45 -2.48 5.10
CA LYS A 47 -7.85 -2.77 5.45
C LYS A 47 -8.00 -3.25 6.88
N LYS A 48 -9.15 -2.93 7.48
CA LYS A 48 -9.56 -3.49 8.77
C LYS A 48 -9.97 -4.94 8.57
N ASP A 49 -9.29 -5.86 9.27
CA ASP A 49 -9.57 -7.30 9.30
C ASP A 49 -9.79 -7.91 7.90
N ASP A 50 -10.96 -8.48 7.62
CA ASP A 50 -11.34 -9.12 6.36
C ASP A 50 -12.16 -8.21 5.44
N ALA A 51 -12.13 -6.89 5.68
CA ALA A 51 -12.90 -5.93 4.89
C ALA A 51 -12.68 -6.14 3.38
N PRO A 52 -13.76 -6.08 2.58
CA PRO A 52 -13.68 -6.38 1.17
C PRO A 52 -12.73 -5.42 0.47
N PHE A 53 -11.99 -5.95 -0.51
CA PHE A 53 -11.14 -5.13 -1.36
C PHE A 53 -11.96 -4.63 -2.56
N PRO A 54 -12.33 -3.33 -2.62
CA PRO A 54 -13.22 -2.82 -3.66
C PRO A 54 -12.60 -2.95 -5.04
N LEU A 55 -13.42 -3.26 -6.04
CA LEU A 55 -12.97 -3.45 -7.43
C LEU A 55 -12.23 -2.21 -7.98
N GLY A 56 -12.70 -1.00 -7.67
CA GLY A 56 -12.06 0.23 -8.13
C GLY A 56 -10.61 0.37 -7.67
N GLN A 57 -10.38 0.20 -6.36
CA GLN A 57 -9.03 0.22 -5.76
C GLN A 57 -8.14 -0.89 -6.32
N ARG A 58 -8.70 -2.09 -6.49
CA ARG A 58 -8.01 -3.21 -7.13
C ARG A 58 -7.52 -2.85 -8.52
N LEU A 59 -8.40 -2.35 -9.38
CA LEU A 59 -8.03 -2.00 -10.75
C LEU A 59 -6.98 -0.89 -10.81
N VAL A 60 -7.06 0.11 -9.92
CA VAL A 60 -6.05 1.18 -9.84
C VAL A 60 -4.67 0.63 -9.46
N ILE A 61 -4.60 -0.20 -8.41
CA ILE A 61 -3.32 -0.82 -7.99
C ILE A 61 -2.75 -1.71 -9.09
N GLU A 62 -3.56 -2.59 -9.68
CA GLU A 62 -3.13 -3.48 -10.77
C GLU A 62 -2.53 -2.67 -11.93
N ARG A 63 -3.26 -1.65 -12.40
CA ARG A 63 -2.86 -0.83 -13.54
C ARG A 63 -1.62 0.01 -13.27
N ILE A 64 -1.46 0.57 -12.07
CA ILE A 64 -0.25 1.33 -11.70
C ILE A 64 0.96 0.40 -11.68
N VAL A 65 0.83 -0.76 -11.03
CA VAL A 65 1.91 -1.75 -10.95
C VAL A 65 2.33 -2.23 -12.33
N ASP A 66 1.37 -2.59 -13.19
CA ASP A 66 1.66 -3.09 -14.53
C ASP A 66 2.28 -2.02 -15.43
N ASN A 67 1.80 -0.78 -15.37
CA ASN A 67 2.38 0.33 -16.14
C ASN A 67 3.80 0.68 -15.67
N TRP A 68 4.07 0.67 -14.36
CA TRP A 68 5.42 0.86 -13.85
C TRP A 68 6.36 -0.27 -14.28
N ARG A 69 5.88 -1.51 -14.23
CA ARG A 69 6.63 -2.69 -14.68
C ARG A 69 6.96 -2.62 -16.17
N ALA A 70 6.09 -2.03 -17.00
CA ALA A 70 6.32 -1.86 -18.43
C ALA A 70 7.61 -1.08 -18.74
N THR A 71 8.10 -0.25 -17.81
CA THR A 71 9.40 0.43 -17.94
C THR A 71 10.59 -0.43 -17.48
N ARG A 72 10.43 -1.76 -17.36
CA ARG A 72 11.43 -2.73 -16.88
C ARG A 72 11.93 -2.47 -15.45
N LYS A 73 11.11 -1.82 -14.63
CA LYS A 73 11.36 -1.59 -13.20
C LYS A 73 10.60 -2.59 -12.34
N ILE A 74 10.94 -2.65 -11.06
CA ILE A 74 10.23 -3.50 -10.10
C ILE A 74 9.03 -2.73 -9.55
N SER A 75 7.85 -3.34 -9.59
CA SER A 75 6.65 -2.84 -8.94
C SER A 75 5.88 -3.96 -8.26
N VAL A 76 5.31 -3.65 -7.11
CA VAL A 76 4.51 -4.58 -6.31
C VAL A 76 3.31 -3.84 -5.74
N GLY A 77 2.12 -4.41 -5.90
CA GLY A 77 0.90 -3.95 -5.23
C GLY A 77 0.64 -4.82 -4.02
N VAL A 78 0.17 -4.28 -2.90
CA VAL A 78 -0.19 -5.12 -1.74
C VAL A 78 -1.48 -4.68 -1.07
N ILE A 79 -2.13 -5.64 -0.42
CA ILE A 79 -3.19 -5.39 0.55
C ILE A 79 -2.71 -5.90 1.89
N ALA A 80 -2.68 -4.98 2.85
CA ALA A 80 -2.36 -5.29 4.23
C ALA A 80 -3.62 -5.24 5.09
N THR A 81 -3.64 -5.99 6.19
CA THR A 81 -4.75 -6.00 7.14
C THR A 81 -4.28 -5.74 8.56
N HIS A 82 -5.17 -5.16 9.36
CA HIS A 82 -4.92 -4.85 10.77
C HIS A 82 -6.19 -5.03 11.60
N SER A 83 -6.02 -5.27 12.90
CA SER A 83 -7.13 -5.37 13.86
C SER A 83 -7.21 -4.19 14.84
N THR A 84 -6.37 -3.15 14.66
CA THR A 84 -6.31 -1.93 15.49
C THR A 84 -7.68 -1.28 15.74
N SER A 85 -7.90 -0.78 16.96
CA SER A 85 -9.15 -0.10 17.33
C SER A 85 -9.22 1.32 16.74
N PRO A 86 -10.43 1.90 16.56
CA PRO A 86 -10.59 3.24 15.98
C PRO A 86 -9.89 4.38 16.75
N GLU A 87 -9.64 4.19 18.04
CA GLU A 87 -8.98 5.17 18.92
C GLU A 87 -7.46 5.16 18.77
N GLN A 88 -6.91 4.15 18.10
CA GLN A 88 -5.49 3.92 17.93
C GLN A 88 -5.03 4.17 16.50
N SER A 89 -3.81 4.69 16.35
CA SER A 89 -3.18 4.79 15.04
C SER A 89 -2.76 3.42 14.51
N ILE A 90 -3.04 3.18 13.23
CA ILE A 90 -2.53 2.00 12.52
C ILE A 90 -1.05 2.21 12.23
N VAL A 91 -0.21 1.28 12.68
CA VAL A 91 1.22 1.27 12.37
C VAL A 91 1.42 0.28 11.22
N LEU A 92 1.55 0.78 9.98
CA LEU A 92 1.65 -0.05 8.76
C LEU A 92 2.70 -1.17 8.88
N ALA A 93 3.85 -0.86 9.49
CA ALA A 93 4.93 -1.80 9.77
C ALA A 93 4.48 -3.08 10.51
N ASN A 94 3.45 -2.99 11.35
CA ASN A 94 2.94 -4.07 12.18
C ASN A 94 1.74 -4.80 11.55
N THR A 95 1.28 -4.36 10.38
CA THR A 95 0.15 -4.97 9.68
C THR A 95 0.56 -6.26 8.97
N VAL A 96 -0.41 -7.05 8.53
CA VAL A 96 -0.16 -8.31 7.83
C VAL A 96 -0.46 -8.13 6.35
N VAL A 97 0.53 -8.33 5.48
CA VAL A 97 0.32 -8.39 4.03
C VAL A 97 -0.39 -9.70 3.70
N THR A 98 -1.64 -9.60 3.24
CA THR A 98 -2.49 -10.77 2.93
C THR A 98 -2.59 -11.06 1.44
N LYS A 99 -2.42 -10.03 0.60
CA LYS A 99 -2.43 -10.15 -0.86
C LYS A 99 -1.28 -9.36 -1.48
N ILE A 100 -0.64 -9.94 -2.48
CA ILE A 100 0.47 -9.34 -3.23
C ILE A 100 0.12 -9.42 -4.71
N TYR A 101 0.09 -8.29 -5.40
CA TYR A 101 0.02 -8.22 -6.85
C TYR A 101 1.43 -8.08 -7.42
N TYR A 102 1.85 -9.06 -8.22
CA TYR A 102 3.16 -9.08 -8.84
C TYR A 102 3.09 -9.85 -10.17
N ASN A 103 3.75 -9.34 -11.21
CA ASN A 103 3.77 -9.94 -12.55
C ASN A 103 2.36 -10.30 -13.10
N GLY A 104 1.40 -9.37 -12.97
CA GLY A 104 0.07 -9.56 -13.52
C GLY A 104 -0.85 -10.49 -12.72
N LYS A 105 -0.46 -10.91 -11.52
CA LYS A 105 -1.21 -11.90 -10.71
C LYS A 105 -1.24 -11.53 -9.24
N TRP A 106 -2.37 -11.86 -8.61
CA TRP A 106 -2.52 -11.81 -7.15
C TRP A 106 -2.07 -13.12 -6.51
N HIS A 107 -1.31 -12.99 -5.44
CA HIS A 107 -0.81 -14.07 -4.59
C HIS A 107 -1.28 -13.83 -3.16
N LYS A 108 -1.60 -14.91 -2.45
CA LYS A 108 -1.88 -14.85 -1.01
C LYS A 108 -0.57 -14.75 -0.22
N SER A 109 -0.63 -14.08 0.91
CA SER A 109 0.47 -13.95 1.87
C SER A 109 -0.08 -13.93 3.29
N ASN A 110 0.80 -14.10 4.27
CA ASN A 110 0.51 -13.94 5.69
C ASN A 110 1.75 -13.40 6.42
N THR A 111 2.38 -12.40 5.82
CA THR A 111 3.68 -11.88 6.27
C THR A 111 3.50 -10.52 6.89
N VAL A 112 4.11 -10.30 8.07
CA VAL A 112 4.16 -8.98 8.70
C VAL A 112 4.82 -7.98 7.74
N PHE A 113 4.27 -6.77 7.63
CA PHE A 113 4.64 -5.80 6.61
C PHE A 113 6.13 -5.47 6.61
N THR A 114 6.75 -5.27 7.78
CA THR A 114 8.22 -5.08 7.88
C THR A 114 9.00 -6.24 7.31
N GLN A 115 8.63 -7.48 7.65
CA GLN A 115 9.30 -8.66 7.13
C GLN A 115 9.08 -8.80 5.62
N PHE A 116 7.89 -8.46 5.13
CA PHE A 116 7.60 -8.43 3.69
C PHE A 116 8.53 -7.44 2.96
N VAL A 117 8.68 -6.21 3.47
CA VAL A 117 9.59 -5.22 2.88
C VAL A 117 11.04 -5.71 2.88
N LYS A 118 11.50 -6.34 3.97
CA LYS A 118 12.86 -6.94 4.05
C LYS A 118 13.06 -8.02 2.98
N ASN A 119 12.12 -8.95 2.87
CA ASN A 119 12.19 -10.04 1.88
C ASN A 119 12.24 -9.49 0.44
N ILE A 120 11.47 -8.44 0.15
CA ILE A 120 11.43 -7.78 -1.16
C ILE A 120 12.74 -7.01 -1.43
N ALA A 121 13.27 -6.32 -0.41
CA ALA A 121 14.55 -5.62 -0.50
C ALA A 121 15.71 -6.57 -0.83
N GLU A 122 15.75 -7.73 -0.18
CA GLU A 122 16.74 -8.78 -0.46
C GLU A 122 16.53 -9.38 -1.85
N LYS A 123 15.29 -9.76 -2.18
CA LYS A 123 14.96 -10.41 -3.46
C LYS A 123 15.29 -9.55 -4.68
N PHE A 124 15.10 -8.24 -4.58
CA PHE A 124 15.28 -7.31 -5.70
C PHE A 124 16.48 -6.38 -5.54
N ASP A 125 17.34 -6.65 -4.57
CA ASP A 125 18.57 -5.89 -4.31
C ASP A 125 18.33 -4.38 -4.15
N VAL A 126 17.32 -4.01 -3.36
CA VAL A 126 16.97 -2.62 -3.09
C VAL A 126 17.68 -2.16 -1.82
N ASP A 127 18.95 -1.77 -1.94
CA ASP A 127 19.85 -1.44 -0.82
C ASP A 127 19.25 -0.46 0.21
N LYS A 128 18.53 0.57 -0.25
CA LYS A 128 17.92 1.57 0.64
C LYS A 128 16.82 1.02 1.54
N LEU A 129 16.30 -0.17 1.24
CA LEU A 129 15.32 -0.87 2.07
C LEU A 129 15.96 -1.93 2.97
N LYS A 130 17.22 -2.29 2.74
CA LYS A 130 17.96 -3.21 3.62
C LYS A 130 18.18 -2.52 4.97
N GLY A 131 17.91 -3.23 6.07
CA GLY A 131 18.11 -2.72 7.42
C GLY A 131 17.00 -1.81 7.97
N LEU A 132 15.85 -1.69 7.28
CA LEU A 132 14.66 -1.08 7.89
C LEU A 132 14.26 -1.84 9.16
N SER A 133 14.15 -1.11 10.28
CA SER A 133 13.74 -1.61 11.60
C SER A 133 12.49 -0.90 12.10
#